data_AF-A0A7C6H5T9-F1
#
_entry.id   AF-A0A7C6H5T9-F1
#
_cell.length_a   1.000
_cell.length_b   1.000
_cell.length_c   1.000
_cell.angle_alpha   90.00
_cell.angle_beta   90.00
_cell.angle_gamma   90.00
#
_symmetry.space_group_name_H-M   'P 1'
#
loop_
_entity.id
_entity.type
_entity.pdbx_description
1 polymer ?
#
loop_
_entity_poly.entity_id
_entity_poly.type
_entity_poly.pdbx_seq_one_letter_code
_entity_poly.pdbx_strand_id
1 'polypeptide(L)'
;MSKRDEEQEGARDFIAPGYAQAMRDRGFSWNTLASIRKISCPNCGFMFSLTYGRTIACRGCPQATRNCPKARCAKCDHEFYLQEMPHVGNKYAQRSVALHMSNIESTYNEQVGRKRHR
;
A
#
# COMPACT_ATOMS: atom_id res chain seq x y z
N MET A 1 7.01 1.47 -29.18
CA MET A 1 7.46 1.50 -27.78
C MET A 1 8.93 1.11 -27.78
N SER A 2 9.81 1.95 -27.23
CA SER A 2 11.26 1.73 -27.29
C SER A 2 11.69 0.83 -26.14
N LYS A 3 12.69 -0.04 -26.34
CA LYS A 3 13.26 -0.90 -25.29
C LYS A 3 13.71 -0.14 -24.02
N ARG A 4 13.95 1.18 -24.14
CA ARG A 4 14.26 2.09 -23.02
C ARG A 4 13.07 2.38 -22.10
N ASP A 5 11.84 2.25 -22.61
CA ASP A 5 10.61 2.46 -21.84
C ASP A 5 10.32 1.25 -20.95
N GLU A 6 10.56 0.03 -21.46
CA GLU A 6 10.40 -1.24 -20.69
C GLU A 6 11.42 -1.36 -19.54
N GLU A 7 12.68 -0.98 -19.76
CA GLU A 7 13.70 -0.93 -18.70
C GLU A 7 13.39 0.13 -17.62
N GLN A 8 12.79 1.26 -18.00
CA GLN A 8 12.34 2.28 -17.05
C GLN A 8 11.08 1.88 -16.28
N GLU A 9 10.21 1.06 -16.87
CA GLU A 9 9.03 0.51 -16.19
C GLU A 9 9.44 -0.53 -15.12
N GLY A 10 10.37 -1.43 -15.42
CA GLY A 10 10.91 -2.38 -14.43
C GLY A 10 11.70 -1.74 -13.27
N ALA A 11 12.28 -0.55 -13.49
CA ALA A 11 12.97 0.21 -12.43
C ALA A 11 12.00 0.97 -11.50
N ARG A 12 10.77 1.28 -11.96
CA ARG A 12 9.71 1.93 -11.15
C ARG A 12 9.03 0.96 -10.18
N ASP A 13 9.35 -0.31 -10.27
CA ASP A 13 8.70 -1.37 -9.51
C ASP A 13 9.37 -1.65 -8.16
N PHE A 14 10.59 -1.14 -7.92
CA PHE A 14 11.29 -1.30 -6.65
C PHE A 14 11.52 0.05 -5.95
N ILE A 15 11.62 0.02 -4.61
CA ILE A 15 12.02 1.19 -3.83
C ILE A 15 13.55 1.29 -3.93
N ALA A 16 14.05 2.32 -4.62
CA ALA A 16 15.49 2.51 -4.81
C ALA A 16 16.24 2.51 -3.46
N PRO A 17 17.34 1.75 -3.29
CA PRO A 17 18.03 1.62 -2.01
C PRO A 17 18.50 2.95 -1.40
N GLY A 18 19.05 3.84 -2.23
CA GLY A 18 19.48 5.17 -1.78
C GLY A 18 18.32 6.05 -1.30
N TYR A 19 17.16 5.96 -1.96
CA TYR A 19 15.95 6.64 -1.52
C TYR A 19 15.43 6.04 -0.20
N ALA A 20 15.42 4.71 -0.08
CA ALA A 20 15.01 4.04 1.15
C ALA A 20 15.90 4.43 2.34
N GLN A 21 17.21 4.54 2.14
CA GLN A 21 18.15 4.98 3.16
C GLN A 21 17.90 6.46 3.56
N ALA A 22 17.82 7.36 2.58
CA ALA A 22 17.58 8.78 2.83
C ALA A 22 16.25 9.07 3.56
N MET A 23 15.26 8.20 3.37
CA MET A 23 13.99 8.26 4.06
C MET A 23 14.06 7.64 5.46
N ARG A 24 14.81 6.55 5.62
CA ARG A 24 15.10 5.95 6.94
C ARG A 24 15.80 6.95 7.86
N ASP A 25 16.75 7.71 7.34
CA ASP A 25 17.47 8.76 8.10
C ASP A 25 16.53 9.88 8.58
N ARG A 26 15.35 10.02 7.93
CA ARG A 26 14.26 10.93 8.32
C ARG A 26 13.18 10.26 9.18
N GLY A 27 13.42 9.04 9.65
CA GLY A 27 12.49 8.29 10.49
C GLY A 27 11.38 7.53 9.75
N PHE A 28 11.41 7.47 8.41
CA PHE A 28 10.43 6.69 7.66
C PHE A 28 10.85 5.21 7.58
N SER A 29 9.99 4.34 8.09
CA SER A 29 10.20 2.89 7.97
C SER A 29 9.98 2.40 6.54
N TRP A 30 10.53 1.23 6.20
CA TRP A 30 10.27 0.60 4.90
C TRP A 30 8.77 0.35 4.66
N ASN A 31 8.04 -0.08 5.70
CA ASN A 31 6.58 -0.28 5.62
C ASN A 31 5.85 1.02 5.28
N THR A 32 6.33 2.17 5.79
CA THR A 32 5.78 3.48 5.47
C THR A 32 6.03 3.83 4.02
N LEU A 33 7.25 3.58 3.51
CA LEU A 33 7.56 3.81 2.10
C LEU A 33 6.72 2.93 1.18
N ALA A 34 6.59 1.65 1.50
CA ALA A 34 5.76 0.72 0.75
C ALA A 34 4.27 1.13 0.77
N SER A 35 3.76 1.62 1.90
CA SER A 35 2.34 1.99 2.00
C SER A 35 1.98 3.31 1.28
N ILE A 36 2.91 4.26 1.19
CA ILE A 36 2.67 5.57 0.55
C ILE A 36 3.10 5.62 -0.92
N ARG A 37 3.89 4.65 -1.41
CA ARG A 37 4.30 4.59 -2.82
C ARG A 37 3.06 4.49 -3.73
N LYS A 38 3.07 5.24 -4.83
CA LYS A 38 2.02 5.16 -5.86
C LYS A 38 2.17 3.88 -6.66
N ILE A 39 1.03 3.24 -6.89
CA ILE A 39 0.85 1.97 -7.60
C ILE A 39 -0.26 2.15 -8.63
N SER A 40 -0.20 1.40 -9.72
CA SER A 40 -1.27 1.38 -10.71
C SER A 40 -2.23 0.22 -10.43
N CYS A 41 -3.53 0.48 -10.48
CA CYS A 41 -4.53 -0.59 -10.42
C CYS A 41 -4.37 -1.52 -11.63
N PRO A 42 -4.25 -2.85 -11.45
CA PRO A 42 -4.09 -3.79 -12.57
C PRO A 42 -5.34 -3.87 -13.46
N ASN A 43 -6.51 -3.44 -12.96
CA ASN A 43 -7.77 -3.49 -13.71
C ASN A 43 -8.07 -2.20 -14.49
N CYS A 44 -7.87 -1.02 -13.89
CA CYS A 44 -8.30 0.26 -14.49
C CYS A 44 -7.20 1.31 -14.67
N GLY A 45 -5.94 0.98 -14.32
CA GLY A 45 -4.79 1.87 -14.45
C GLY A 45 -4.77 3.08 -13.51
N PHE A 46 -5.75 3.23 -12.60
CA PHE A 46 -5.76 4.33 -11.64
C PHE A 46 -4.54 4.27 -10.72
N MET A 47 -3.82 5.38 -10.61
CA MET A 47 -2.66 5.49 -9.74
C MET A 47 -3.06 5.96 -8.34
N PHE A 48 -2.71 5.19 -7.31
CA PHE A 48 -3.01 5.51 -5.91
C PHE A 48 -1.94 4.95 -4.97
N SER A 49 -1.90 5.38 -3.71
CA SER A 49 -1.08 4.69 -2.70
C SER A 49 -1.91 3.65 -1.95
N LEU A 50 -1.25 2.66 -1.35
CA LEU A 50 -1.95 1.66 -0.54
C LEU A 50 -2.72 2.29 0.62
N THR A 51 -2.12 3.27 1.30
CA THR A 51 -2.79 4.01 2.39
C THR A 51 -4.02 4.76 1.88
N TYR A 52 -3.98 5.34 0.68
CA TYR A 52 -5.15 5.97 0.06
C TYR A 52 -6.25 4.95 -0.23
N GLY A 53 -5.90 3.82 -0.84
CA GLY A 53 -6.86 2.75 -1.13
C GLY A 53 -7.53 2.22 0.14
N ARG A 54 -6.75 2.04 1.23
CA ARG A 54 -7.27 1.57 2.51
C ARG A 54 -8.25 2.56 3.14
N THR A 55 -7.90 3.84 3.19
CA THR A 55 -8.71 4.87 3.88
C THR A 55 -9.98 5.23 3.10
N ILE A 56 -9.95 5.16 1.77
CA ILE A 56 -11.10 5.51 0.92
C ILE A 56 -11.93 4.28 0.56
N ALA A 57 -11.32 3.26 -0.05
CA ALA A 57 -12.05 2.11 -0.58
C ALA A 57 -12.38 1.05 0.50
N CYS A 58 -11.57 0.95 1.56
CA CYS A 58 -11.84 0.03 2.67
C CYS A 58 -12.53 0.70 3.86
N ARG A 59 -13.02 1.94 3.71
CA ARG A 59 -13.72 2.66 4.78
C ARG A 59 -14.91 1.85 5.28
N GLY A 60 -14.94 1.57 6.58
CA GLY A 60 -16.01 0.78 7.22
C GLY A 60 -15.86 -0.74 7.08
N CYS A 61 -14.86 -1.24 6.35
CA CYS A 61 -14.60 -2.68 6.28
C CYS A 61 -13.94 -3.17 7.58
N PRO A 62 -14.52 -4.15 8.31
CA PRO A 62 -13.94 -4.66 9.55
C PRO A 62 -12.53 -5.24 9.36
N GLN A 63 -12.26 -5.80 8.18
CA GLN A 63 -10.96 -6.39 7.83
C GLN A 63 -9.87 -5.34 7.66
N ALA A 64 -10.21 -4.07 7.39
CA ALA A 64 -9.22 -3.00 7.21
C ALA A 64 -8.35 -2.77 8.46
N THR A 65 -8.87 -3.11 9.64
CA THR A 65 -8.15 -3.04 10.93
C THR A 65 -7.62 -4.41 11.41
N ARG A 66 -7.74 -5.46 10.60
CA ARG A 66 -7.41 -6.85 10.96
C ARG A 66 -6.35 -7.46 10.04
N ASN A 67 -5.33 -6.68 9.68
CA ASN A 67 -4.18 -7.12 8.88
C ASN A 67 -4.58 -7.64 7.48
N CYS A 68 -5.57 -7.02 6.85
CA CYS A 68 -6.05 -7.44 5.53
C CYS A 68 -4.92 -7.41 4.49
N PRO A 69 -4.58 -8.56 3.86
CA PRO A 69 -3.48 -8.67 2.91
C PRO A 69 -3.83 -8.19 1.50
N LYS A 70 -4.99 -7.56 1.31
CA LYS A 70 -5.46 -7.07 0.01
C LYS A 70 -5.38 -5.55 -0.09
N ALA A 71 -5.18 -5.04 -1.29
CA ALA A 71 -5.50 -3.67 -1.68
C ALA A 71 -6.86 -3.65 -2.41
N ARG A 72 -7.57 -2.52 -2.31
CA ARG A 72 -8.81 -2.27 -3.05
C ARG A 72 -8.67 -0.94 -3.79
N CYS A 73 -8.96 -0.93 -5.09
CA CYS A 73 -8.90 0.28 -5.90
C CYS A 73 -10.08 1.22 -5.57
N ALA A 74 -9.79 2.48 -5.25
CA ALA A 74 -10.84 3.47 -4.98
C ALA A 74 -11.62 3.95 -6.22
N LYS A 75 -11.23 3.55 -7.43
CA LYS A 75 -11.89 3.93 -8.69
C LYS A 75 -12.81 2.84 -9.24
N CYS A 76 -12.38 1.58 -9.22
CA CYS A 76 -13.12 0.47 -9.84
C CYS A 76 -13.40 -0.70 -8.88
N ASP A 77 -13.13 -0.54 -7.58
CA ASP A 77 -13.34 -1.54 -6.52
C ASP A 77 -12.62 -2.89 -6.68
N HIS A 78 -11.78 -3.05 -7.70
CA HIS A 78 -11.00 -4.25 -7.89
C HIS A 78 -10.08 -4.51 -6.69
N GLU A 79 -10.17 -5.72 -6.13
CA GLU A 79 -9.34 -6.20 -5.01
C GLU A 79 -8.23 -7.11 -5.53
N PHE A 80 -7.03 -6.93 -5.00
CA PHE A 80 -5.85 -7.71 -5.38
C PHE A 80 -4.89 -7.83 -4.19
N TYR A 81 -4.02 -8.83 -4.19
CA TYR A 81 -3.13 -9.08 -3.05
C TYR A 81 -1.93 -8.14 -3.04
N LEU A 82 -1.46 -7.74 -1.85
CA LEU A 82 -0.29 -6.87 -1.76
C LEU A 82 0.97 -7.53 -2.30
N GLN A 83 1.10 -8.86 -2.19
CA GLN A 83 2.23 -9.62 -2.74
C GLN A 83 2.28 -9.64 -4.28
N GLU A 84 1.18 -9.30 -4.96
CA GLU A 84 1.17 -9.18 -6.43
C GLU A 84 1.86 -7.88 -6.89
N MET A 85 2.20 -7.00 -5.94
CA MET A 85 2.78 -5.71 -6.21
C MET A 85 4.31 -5.79 -6.19
N PRO A 86 5.01 -5.28 -7.21
CA PRO A 86 6.45 -5.47 -7.35
C PRO A 86 7.28 -4.95 -6.16
N HIS A 87 6.91 -3.78 -5.61
CA HIS A 87 7.65 -3.15 -4.51
C HIS A 87 7.36 -3.77 -3.12
N VAL A 88 6.31 -4.59 -3.00
CA VAL A 88 6.02 -5.35 -1.77
C VAL A 88 6.64 -6.73 -1.89
N GLY A 89 6.43 -7.41 -3.02
CA GLY A 89 7.05 -8.69 -3.33
C GLY A 89 6.38 -9.87 -2.61
N ASN A 90 6.95 -10.33 -1.50
CA ASN A 90 6.60 -11.65 -0.94
C ASN A 90 5.53 -11.61 0.18
N LYS A 91 5.09 -12.80 0.61
CA LYS A 91 4.08 -12.99 1.67
C LYS A 91 4.48 -12.38 3.02
N TYR A 92 5.77 -12.35 3.37
CA TYR A 92 6.26 -11.76 4.62
C TYR A 92 6.17 -10.23 4.57
N ALA A 93 6.62 -9.63 3.47
CA ALA A 93 6.50 -8.20 3.22
C ALA A 93 5.03 -7.77 3.19
N GLN A 94 4.16 -8.52 2.51
CA GLN A 94 2.71 -8.31 2.54
C GLN A 94 2.16 -8.27 3.98
N ARG A 95 2.53 -9.24 4.83
CA ARG A 95 2.08 -9.27 6.23
C ARG A 95 2.53 -8.03 7.01
N SER A 96 3.79 -7.62 6.82
CA SER A 96 4.37 -6.45 7.46
C SER A 96 3.66 -5.15 7.05
N VAL A 97 3.44 -4.96 5.74
CA VAL A 97 2.72 -3.80 5.20
C VAL A 97 1.25 -3.79 5.63
N ALA A 98 0.57 -4.94 5.57
CA ALA A 98 -0.82 -5.06 5.99
C ALA A 98 -1.02 -4.71 7.49
N LEU A 99 -0.08 -5.14 8.35
CA LEU A 99 -0.07 -4.77 9.76
C LEU A 99 0.13 -3.26 9.94
N HIS A 100 1.12 -2.68 9.26
CA HIS A 100 1.37 -1.24 9.32
C HIS A 100 0.14 -0.41 8.92
N MET A 101 -0.51 -0.78 7.81
CA MET A 101 -1.72 -0.11 7.33
C MET A 101 -2.92 -0.30 8.28
N SER A 102 -3.06 -1.48 8.88
CA SER A 102 -4.14 -1.74 9.84
C SER A 102 -3.97 -0.93 11.12
N ASN A 103 -2.74 -0.69 11.55
CA ASN A 103 -2.44 0.20 12.67
C ASN A 103 -2.80 1.65 12.33
N ILE A 104 -2.43 2.13 11.13
CA ILE A 104 -2.82 3.47 10.66
C ILE A 104 -4.34 3.65 10.71
N GLU A 105 -5.08 2.70 10.14
CA GLU A 105 -6.54 2.73 10.11
C GLU A 105 -7.15 2.63 11.52
N SER A 106 -6.56 1.83 12.40
CA SER A 106 -7.02 1.69 13.80
C SER A 106 -6.83 2.99 14.57
N THR A 107 -5.62 3.58 14.51
CA THR A 107 -5.32 4.87 15.13
C THR A 107 -6.22 5.99 14.60
N TYR A 108 -6.43 6.04 13.28
CA TYR A 108 -7.34 7.02 12.69
C TYR A 108 -8.77 6.85 13.22
N ASN A 109 -9.29 5.61 13.27
CA ASN A 109 -10.62 5.34 13.79
C ASN A 109 -10.77 5.73 15.27
N GLU A 110 -9.74 5.48 16.09
CA GLU A 110 -9.71 5.93 17.50
C GLU A 110 -9.74 7.45 17.61
N GLN A 111 -8.92 8.16 16.82
CA GLN A 111 -8.85 9.63 16.82
C GLN A 111 -10.18 10.30 16.44
N VAL A 112 -10.95 9.69 15.53
CA VAL A 112 -12.25 10.22 15.10
C VAL A 112 -13.43 9.63 15.88
N GLY A 113 -13.18 8.87 16.94
CA GLY A 113 -14.22 8.30 17.81
C GLY A 113 -15.04 7.16 17.18
N ARG A 114 -14.55 6.54 16.10
CA ARG A 114 -15.19 5.37 15.48
C ARG A 114 -14.92 4.13 16.30
N LYS A 115 -15.99 3.54 16.83
CA LYS A 115 -15.92 2.26 17.56
C LYS A 115 -15.63 1.12 16.58
N ARG A 116 -14.69 0.24 16.94
CA ARG A 116 -14.51 -1.03 16.23
C ARG A 116 -15.79 -1.86 16.41
N HIS A 117 -16.48 -2.18 15.32
CA HIS A 117 -17.49 -3.23 15.37
C HIS A 117 -16.77 -4.56 15.66
N ARG A 118 -17.11 -5.15 16.81
CA ARG A 118 -16.56 -6.40 17.31
C ARG A 118 -16.99 -7.55 16.43
#